data_AF-A0A1Q9VZ19-F1
#
_entry.id   AF-A0A1Q9VZ19-F1
#
_cell.length_a   1.000
_cell.length_b   1.000
_cell.length_c   1.000
_cell.angle_alpha   90.00
_cell.angle_beta   90.00
_cell.angle_gamma   90.00
#
_symmetry.space_group_name_H-M   'P 1'
#
loop_
_entity.id
_entity.type
_entity.pdbx_description
1 polymer ?
#
loop_
_entity_poly.entity_id
_entity_poly.type
_entity_poly.pdbx_seq_one_letter_code
_entity_poly.pdbx_strand_id
1 'polypeptide(L)'
;MIRNLDKAVSTAGGPEAPGGKVVAELMFGTWRFLLSTQYQATVWPVVARGFTGRVRSKRDRGELYAAMDYLNGVRNRYSHSEPVYHLDDSQFIENISTTAGYVDTAAAGWLEALWVQRVADNPFPDATI
;
A
#
# COMPACT_ATOMS: atom_id res chain seq x y z
N MET A 1 16.45 3.76 4.56
CA MET A 1 16.12 2.34 4.33
C MET A 1 16.79 1.43 5.36
N ILE A 2 18.10 1.55 5.60
CA ILE A 2 18.88 0.70 6.54
C ILE A 2 18.30 0.67 7.97
N ARG A 3 17.91 1.82 8.55
CA ARG A 3 17.37 1.89 9.93
C ARG A 3 16.07 1.09 10.18
N ASN A 4 15.23 0.89 9.17
CA ASN A 4 13.99 0.11 9.35
C ASN A 4 14.26 -1.39 9.30
N LEU A 5 15.27 -1.84 8.54
CA LEU A 5 15.62 -3.24 8.46
C LEU A 5 16.26 -3.73 9.76
N ASP A 6 17.22 -2.99 10.31
CA ASP A 6 17.88 -3.38 11.57
C ASP A 6 16.88 -3.46 12.73
N LYS A 7 15.92 -2.52 12.76
CA LYS A 7 14.83 -2.54 13.75
C LYS A 7 13.91 -3.74 13.54
N ALA A 8 13.52 -4.03 12.30
CA ALA A 8 12.68 -5.18 11.97
C ALA A 8 13.37 -6.50 12.32
N VAL A 9 14.67 -6.64 12.05
CA VAL A 9 15.49 -7.80 12.44
C VAL A 9 15.53 -7.95 13.96
N SER A 10 15.78 -6.86 14.67
CA SER A 10 15.78 -6.86 16.15
C SER A 10 14.42 -7.33 16.71
N THR A 11 13.31 -6.74 16.27
CA THR A 11 11.96 -7.13 16.71
C THR A 11 11.61 -8.57 16.35
N ALA A 12 12.08 -9.05 15.19
CA ALA A 12 11.85 -10.42 14.74
C ALA A 12 12.62 -11.48 15.58
N GLY A 13 13.53 -11.07 16.46
CA GLY A 13 14.32 -11.95 17.32
C GLY A 13 15.81 -12.00 16.99
N GLY A 14 16.31 -11.04 16.24
CA GLY A 14 17.73 -10.89 15.91
C GLY A 14 18.12 -11.48 14.55
N PRO A 15 19.44 -11.55 14.25
CA PRO A 15 19.96 -11.93 12.93
C PRO A 15 19.54 -13.32 12.43
N GLU A 16 19.23 -14.24 13.34
CA GLU A 16 18.78 -15.61 13.06
C GLU A 16 17.27 -15.71 12.83
N ALA A 17 16.54 -14.59 12.88
CA ALA A 17 15.10 -14.59 12.66
C ALA A 17 14.75 -15.07 11.24
N PRO A 18 13.70 -15.91 11.08
CA PRO A 18 13.23 -16.29 9.75
C PRO A 18 12.90 -15.06 8.90
N GLY A 19 13.30 -15.06 7.63
CA GLY A 19 13.10 -13.91 6.75
C GLY A 19 11.64 -13.44 6.66
N GLY A 20 10.68 -14.38 6.68
CA GLY A 20 9.24 -14.04 6.71
C GLY A 20 8.83 -13.26 7.97
N LYS A 21 9.46 -13.53 9.12
CA LYS A 21 9.23 -12.80 10.36
C LYS A 21 9.80 -11.39 10.28
N VAL A 22 11.03 -11.24 9.76
CA VAL A 22 11.64 -9.91 9.53
C VAL A 22 10.79 -9.06 8.59
N VAL A 23 10.27 -9.66 7.50
CA VAL A 23 9.39 -8.98 6.54
C VAL A 23 8.09 -8.51 7.21
N ALA A 24 7.51 -9.32 8.10
CA ALA A 24 6.30 -8.95 8.86
C ALA A 24 6.52 -7.75 9.80
N GLU A 25 7.75 -7.54 10.29
CA GLU A 25 8.11 -6.40 11.14
C GLU A 25 8.42 -5.10 10.35
N LEU A 26 8.43 -5.15 9.02
CA LEU A 26 8.65 -3.96 8.20
C LEU A 26 7.44 -3.03 8.26
N MET A 27 7.66 -1.78 8.69
CA MET A 27 6.61 -0.75 8.67
C MET A 27 6.04 -0.56 7.26
N PHE A 28 4.74 -0.24 7.15
CA PHE A 28 4.04 0.00 5.88
C PHE A 28 4.81 0.89 4.89
N GLY A 29 5.40 1.99 5.37
CA GLY A 29 6.20 2.90 4.53
C GLY A 29 7.47 2.28 3.94
N THR A 30 7.86 1.09 4.37
CA THR A 30 8.99 0.32 3.82
C THR A 30 8.61 -0.44 2.55
N TRP A 31 7.36 -0.90 2.45
CA TRP A 31 6.90 -1.76 1.36
C TRP A 31 6.90 -1.04 0.01
N ARG A 32 6.57 0.26 -0.03
CA ARG A 32 6.67 1.05 -1.27
C ARG A 32 8.08 1.08 -1.84
N PHE A 33 9.10 1.07 -0.97
CA PHE A 33 10.49 1.17 -1.42
C PHE A 33 10.99 -0.14 -2.03
N LEU A 34 10.40 -1.29 -1.67
CA LEU A 34 10.69 -2.57 -2.32
C LEU A 34 10.33 -2.54 -3.81
N LEU A 35 9.41 -1.65 -4.18
CA LEU A 35 8.98 -1.42 -5.55
C LEU A 35 9.76 -0.31 -6.24
N SER A 36 10.77 0.33 -5.63
CA SER A 36 11.55 1.37 -6.30
C SER A 36 12.25 0.85 -7.56
N THR A 37 12.47 1.73 -8.55
CA THR A 37 13.11 1.39 -9.84
C THR A 37 14.46 0.70 -9.68
N GLN A 38 15.25 1.09 -8.68
CA GLN A 38 16.54 0.47 -8.35
C GLN A 38 16.46 -1.04 -8.03
N TYR A 39 15.28 -1.54 -7.66
CA TYR A 39 15.06 -2.95 -7.32
C TYR A 39 14.31 -3.73 -8.40
N GLN A 40 14.11 -3.12 -9.58
CA GLN A 40 13.40 -3.75 -10.70
C GLN A 40 14.06 -5.05 -11.16
N ALA A 41 15.39 -5.12 -11.15
CA ALA A 41 16.12 -6.32 -11.58
C ALA A 41 16.31 -7.37 -10.47
N THR A 42 16.16 -6.99 -9.20
CA THR A 42 16.54 -7.82 -8.04
C THR A 42 15.34 -8.27 -7.20
N VAL A 43 14.55 -7.33 -6.69
CA VAL A 43 13.43 -7.62 -5.77
C VAL A 43 12.15 -7.90 -6.53
N TRP A 44 11.86 -7.13 -7.58
CA TRP A 44 10.61 -7.25 -8.32
C TRP A 44 10.33 -8.66 -8.86
N PRO A 45 11.28 -9.39 -9.49
CA PRO A 45 11.00 -10.75 -9.97
C PRO A 45 10.57 -11.72 -8.87
N VAL A 46 11.02 -11.49 -7.63
CA VAL A 46 10.67 -12.32 -6.47
C VAL A 46 9.30 -11.94 -5.94
N VAL A 47 9.09 -10.65 -5.65
CA VAL A 47 7.87 -10.12 -5.02
C VAL A 47 6.68 -10.16 -5.97
N ALA A 48 6.89 -9.92 -7.26
CA ALA A 48 5.83 -9.94 -8.27
C ALA A 48 5.09 -11.28 -8.34
N ARG A 49 5.72 -12.38 -7.89
CA ARG A 49 5.07 -13.70 -7.83
C ARG A 49 3.96 -13.76 -6.79
N GLY A 50 4.06 -12.97 -5.71
CA GLY A 50 3.05 -12.88 -4.67
C GLY A 50 1.82 -12.07 -5.05
N PHE A 51 1.88 -11.26 -6.11
CA PHE A 51 0.74 -10.47 -6.60
C PHE A 51 -0.19 -11.31 -7.48
N THR A 52 -0.98 -12.17 -6.84
CA THR A 52 -1.87 -13.13 -7.50
C THR A 52 -3.14 -12.52 -8.06
N GLY A 53 -3.56 -11.34 -7.59
CA GLY A 53 -4.74 -10.64 -8.09
C GLY A 53 -4.62 -10.14 -9.54
N ARG A 54 -3.40 -10.08 -10.09
CA ARG A 54 -3.18 -9.80 -11.52
C ARG A 54 -2.47 -10.96 -12.23
N VAL A 55 -2.89 -11.23 -13.46
CA VAL A 55 -2.14 -12.13 -14.35
C VAL A 55 -0.74 -11.56 -14.61
N ARG A 56 0.25 -12.43 -14.80
CA ARG A 56 1.67 -12.06 -14.90
C ARG A 56 1.94 -10.93 -15.90
N SER A 57 1.28 -10.94 -17.06
CA SER A 57 1.45 -9.94 -18.12
C SER A 57 0.86 -8.56 -17.78
N LYS A 58 0.04 -8.46 -16.73
CA LYS A 58 -0.62 -7.23 -16.26
C LYS A 58 -0.01 -6.71 -14.94
N ARG A 59 1.07 -7.32 -14.47
CA ARG A 59 1.79 -6.86 -13.28
C ARG A 59 2.77 -5.77 -13.69
N ASP A 60 2.42 -4.53 -13.39
CA ASP A 60 3.24 -3.35 -13.61
C ASP A 60 3.76 -2.81 -12.28
N ARG A 61 5.09 -2.89 -12.10
CA ARG A 61 5.76 -2.34 -10.91
C ARG A 61 5.52 -0.83 -10.77
N GLY A 62 5.50 -0.10 -11.88
CA GLY A 62 5.35 1.34 -11.92
C GLY A 62 3.98 1.79 -11.43
N GLU A 63 2.92 1.17 -11.94
CA GLU A 63 1.54 1.38 -11.49
C GLU A 63 1.40 1.11 -9.98
N LEU A 64 1.87 -0.07 -9.53
CA LEU A 64 1.81 -0.43 -8.11
C LEU A 64 2.65 0.52 -7.23
N TYR A 65 3.83 0.92 -7.68
CA TYR A 65 4.67 1.88 -6.97
C TYR A 65 3.96 3.22 -6.82
N ALA A 66 3.38 3.76 -7.90
CA ALA A 66 2.67 5.04 -7.87
C ALA A 66 1.49 5.00 -6.90
N ALA A 67 0.71 3.91 -6.92
CA ALA A 67 -0.39 3.73 -6.00
C ALA A 67 0.06 3.68 -4.54
N MET A 68 1.09 2.88 -4.23
CA MET A 68 1.63 2.79 -2.88
C MET A 68 2.32 4.07 -2.41
N ASP A 69 2.92 4.85 -3.31
CA ASP A 69 3.54 6.14 -2.98
C ASP A 69 2.49 7.19 -2.60
N TYR A 70 1.39 7.26 -3.36
CA TYR A 70 0.23 8.08 -3.03
C TYR A 70 -0.31 7.73 -1.64
N LEU A 71 -0.61 6.45 -1.40
CA LEU A 71 -1.16 5.98 -0.11
C LEU A 71 -0.19 6.24 1.06
N ASN A 72 1.11 6.07 0.82
CA ASN A 72 2.12 6.40 1.82
C ASN A 72 2.14 7.90 2.14
N GLY A 73 1.92 8.76 1.14
CA GLY A 73 1.73 10.21 1.33
C GLY A 73 0.53 10.50 2.24
N VAL A 74 -0.65 9.94 1.92
CA VAL A 74 -1.88 10.09 2.74
C VAL A 74 -1.66 9.59 4.17
N ARG A 75 -1.06 8.40 4.34
CA ARG A 75 -0.71 7.86 5.66
C ARG A 75 0.23 8.76 6.44
N ASN A 76 1.20 9.37 5.78
CA ASN A 76 2.15 10.29 6.43
C ASN A 76 1.43 11.55 6.92
N ARG A 77 0.51 12.10 6.13
CA ARG A 77 -0.35 13.22 6.57
C ARG A 77 -1.12 12.86 7.84
N TYR A 78 -1.76 11.69 7.88
CA TYR A 78 -2.43 11.21 9.10
C TYR A 78 -1.47 11.13 10.30
N SER A 79 -0.27 10.59 10.11
CA SER A 79 0.71 10.48 11.19
C SER A 79 1.24 11.83 11.69
N HIS A 80 1.21 12.86 10.83
CA HIS A 80 1.59 14.23 11.18
C HIS A 80 0.40 15.09 11.59
N SER A 81 -0.82 14.52 11.66
CA SER A 81 -2.06 15.27 11.89
C SER A 81 -2.25 16.44 10.92
N GLU A 82 -1.81 16.27 9.67
CA GLU A 82 -2.02 17.24 8.61
C GLU A 82 -3.46 17.14 8.06
N PRO A 83 -4.04 18.25 7.56
CA PRO A 83 -5.32 18.24 6.87
C PRO A 83 -5.38 17.25 5.69
N VAL A 84 -6.49 16.51 5.57
CA VAL A 84 -6.74 15.57 4.45
C VAL A 84 -8.07 15.79 3.73
N TYR A 85 -8.92 16.69 4.21
CA TYR A 85 -10.27 16.94 3.64
C TYR A 85 -10.25 17.49 2.20
N HIS A 86 -9.09 17.89 1.69
CA HIS A 86 -8.90 18.41 0.33
C HIS A 86 -8.42 17.33 -0.65
N LEU A 87 -8.18 16.11 -0.16
CA LEU A 87 -7.77 15.01 -1.02
C LEU A 87 -8.98 14.52 -1.83
N ASP A 88 -8.72 14.09 -3.05
CA ASP A 88 -9.74 13.50 -3.91
C ASP A 88 -10.02 12.05 -3.45
N ASP A 89 -11.22 11.84 -2.91
CA ASP A 89 -11.67 10.54 -2.45
C ASP A 89 -11.68 9.48 -3.56
N SER A 90 -12.00 9.88 -4.80
CA SER A 90 -12.01 8.97 -5.95
C SER A 90 -10.60 8.45 -6.22
N GLN A 91 -9.63 9.37 -6.20
CA GLN A 91 -8.21 9.01 -6.32
C GLN A 91 -7.75 8.15 -5.14
N PHE A 92 -8.19 8.44 -3.91
CA PHE A 92 -7.83 7.63 -2.75
C PHE A 92 -8.31 6.19 -2.88
N ILE A 93 -9.58 6.00 -3.24
CA ILE A 93 -10.16 4.68 -3.43
C ILE A 93 -9.55 3.95 -4.64
N GLU A 94 -9.32 4.64 -5.75
CA GLU A 94 -8.63 4.04 -6.90
C GLU A 94 -7.25 3.48 -6.53
N ASN A 95 -6.46 4.21 -5.73
CA ASN A 95 -5.14 3.76 -5.31
C ASN A 95 -5.21 2.62 -4.28
N ILE A 96 -6.20 2.63 -3.38
CA ILE A 96 -6.49 1.50 -2.48
C ILE A 96 -6.87 0.25 -3.29
N SER A 97 -7.86 0.36 -4.17
CA SER A 97 -8.35 -0.73 -5.01
C SER A 97 -7.27 -1.28 -5.93
N THR A 98 -6.45 -0.40 -6.51
CA THR A 98 -5.29 -0.80 -7.31
C THR A 98 -4.34 -1.66 -6.47
N THR A 99 -3.92 -1.16 -5.30
CA THR A 99 -3.00 -1.88 -4.42
C THR A 99 -3.58 -3.23 -3.96
N ALA A 100 -4.85 -3.24 -3.53
CA ALA A 100 -5.54 -4.45 -3.12
C ALA A 100 -5.68 -5.45 -4.29
N GLY A 101 -5.99 -4.96 -5.49
CA GLY A 101 -6.19 -5.78 -6.69
C GLY A 101 -4.91 -6.42 -7.21
N TYR A 102 -3.73 -5.94 -6.82
CA TYR A 102 -2.48 -6.68 -7.03
C TYR A 102 -2.40 -7.92 -6.14
N VAL A 103 -2.94 -7.86 -4.92
CA VAL A 103 -2.93 -8.97 -3.96
C VAL A 103 -4.07 -9.96 -4.26
N ASP A 104 -5.30 -9.46 -4.28
CA ASP A 104 -6.53 -10.21 -4.44
C ASP A 104 -7.64 -9.32 -5.02
N THR A 105 -8.24 -9.74 -6.14
CA THR A 105 -9.33 -9.00 -6.80
C THR A 105 -10.61 -8.99 -5.98
N ALA A 106 -10.87 -10.02 -5.17
CA ALA A 106 -12.03 -10.06 -4.29
C ALA A 106 -11.91 -9.00 -3.18
N ALA A 107 -10.70 -8.82 -2.62
CA ALA A 107 -10.42 -7.77 -1.65
C ALA A 107 -10.63 -6.36 -2.24
N ALA A 108 -10.17 -6.13 -3.47
CA ALA A 108 -10.40 -4.86 -4.17
C ALA A 108 -11.91 -4.58 -4.35
N GLY A 109 -12.66 -5.55 -4.88
CA GLY A 109 -14.11 -5.40 -5.07
C GLY A 109 -14.87 -5.19 -3.76
N TRP A 110 -14.43 -5.83 -2.67
CA TRP A 110 -15.01 -5.60 -1.34
C TRP A 110 -14.76 -4.17 -0.84
N LEU A 111 -13.56 -3.62 -1.04
CA LEU A 111 -13.23 -2.23 -0.64
C LEU A 111 -14.05 -1.21 -1.42
N GLU A 112 -14.24 -1.42 -2.73
CA GLU A 112 -15.07 -0.55 -3.57
C GLU A 112 -16.54 -0.58 -3.12
N ALA A 113 -17.10 -1.76 -2.88
CA ALA A 113 -18.47 -1.91 -2.40
C ALA A 113 -18.65 -1.25 -1.02
N LEU A 114 -17.68 -1.44 -0.11
CA LEU A 114 -17.69 -0.79 1.20
C LEU A 114 -17.64 0.73 1.09
N TRP A 115 -16.82 1.27 0.18
CA TRP A 115 -16.75 2.71 -0.06
C TRP A 115 -18.08 3.28 -0.55
N VAL A 116 -18.68 2.65 -1.55
CA VAL A 116 -19.99 3.05 -2.08
C VAL A 116 -21.04 3.07 -0.97
N GLN A 117 -21.08 2.02 -0.15
CA GLN A 117 -22.00 1.94 0.98
C GLN A 117 -21.73 3.05 2.01
N ARG A 118 -20.46 3.28 2.36
CA ARG A 118 -20.07 4.29 3.35
C ARG A 118 -20.46 5.71 2.93
N VAL A 119 -20.25 6.05 1.66
CA VAL A 119 -20.63 7.35 1.09
C VAL A 119 -22.15 7.52 1.09
N ALA A 120 -22.89 6.46 0.75
CA ALA A 120 -24.36 6.48 0.80
C ALA A 120 -24.89 6.68 2.23
N ASP A 121 -24.28 6.01 3.22
CA ASP A 121 -24.71 6.06 4.62
C ASP A 121 -24.28 7.35 5.33
N ASN A 122 -23.19 7.99 4.87
CA ASN A 122 -22.61 9.17 5.50
C ASN A 122 -22.20 10.16 4.41
N PRO A 123 -23.17 10.78 3.72
CA PRO A 123 -22.86 11.82 2.77
C PRO A 123 -22.06 12.90 3.51
N PHE A 124 -20.97 13.37 2.90
CA PHE A 124 -20.31 14.56 3.41
C PHE A 124 -21.35 15.67 3.48
N PRO A 125 -21.47 16.40 4.61
CA PRO A 125 -22.39 17.52 4.69
C PRO A 125 -22.06 18.47 3.54
N ASP A 126 -23.09 18.84 2.76
CA ASP A 126 -22.93 19.79 1.66
C ASP A 126 -22.14 21.00 2.17
N ALA A 127 -21.04 21.32 1.48
CA ALA A 127 -20.16 22.44 1.78
C ALA A 127 -20.88 23.76 1.47
N THR A 128 -21.91 24.05 2.24
CA THR A 128 -22.52 25.37 2.37
C THR A 128 -21.85 26.03 3.56
N ILE A 129 -20.76 26.75 3.26
CA ILE A 129 -20.22 27.81 4.13
C ILE A 129 -20.77 29.13 3.58
#